data_AF-A0A929UYR7-F1
#
_entry.id   AF-A0A929UYR7-F1
#
_cell.length_a   1.000
_cell.length_b   1.000
_cell.length_c   1.000
_cell.angle_alpha   90.00
_cell.angle_beta   90.00
_cell.angle_gamma   90.00
#
_symmetry.space_group_name_H-M   'P 1'
#
loop_
_entity.id
_entity.type
_entity.pdbx_description
1 polymer ?
#
loop_
_entity_poly.entity_id
_entity_poly.type
_entity_poly.pdbx_seq_one_letter_code
_entity_poly.pdbx_strand_id
1 'polypeptide(L)' 'MGAFVVIILVSIGLYVLGGIKIVNQYQRGVVLTLGRFTGVREPGLRVVIPGLQTMMLV' A
#
# COMPACT_ATOMS: atom_id res chain seq x y z
N MET A 1 -14.10 3.78 27.34
CA MET A 1 -14.08 2.65 26.38
C MET A 1 -14.49 3.06 24.96
N GLY A 2 -15.60 3.81 24.76
CA GLY A 2 -16.08 4.16 23.40
C GLY A 2 -15.09 4.91 22.50
N ALA A 3 -14.40 5.94 23.01
CA ALA A 3 -13.43 6.71 22.23
C ALA A 3 -12.24 5.87 21.73
N PHE A 4 -11.78 4.90 22.52
CA PHE A 4 -10.66 4.03 22.16
C PHE A 4 -11.02 3.08 21.01
N VAL A 5 -12.25 2.56 21.01
CA VAL A 5 -12.78 1.73 19.92
C VAL A 5 -12.90 2.51 18.62
N VAL A 6 -13.37 3.77 18.68
CA VAL A 6 -13.47 4.65 17.51
C VAL A 6 -12.08 4.95 16.93
N ILE A 7 -11.09 5.23 17.77
CA ILE A 7 -9.71 5.50 17.33
C ILE A 7 -9.11 4.29 16.60
N ILE A 8 -9.30 3.08 17.14
CA ILE A 8 -8.81 1.83 16.53
C ILE A 8 -9.47 1.59 15.16
N LEU A 9 -10.79 1.78 15.08
CA LEU A 9 -11.54 1.63 13.82
C LEU A 9 -11.07 2.60 12.73
N VAL A 10 -10.87 3.88 13.09
CA VAL A 10 -10.40 4.91 12.16
C VAL A 10 -8.96 4.63 11.72
N SER A 11 -8.10 4.21 12.64
CA SER A 11 -6.71 3.82 12.37
C SER A 11 -6.62 2.68 11.35
N ILE A 12 -7.41 1.62 11.53
CA ILE A 12 -7.44 0.47 10.62
C ILE A 12 -7.96 0.90 9.24
N GLY A 13 -9.02 1.71 9.20
CA GLY A 13 -9.57 2.24 7.95
C GLY A 13 -8.55 3.06 7.15
N LEU A 14 -7.82 3.96 7.80
CA LEU A 14 -6.74 4.73 7.16
C LEU A 14 -5.60 3.82 6.66
N TYR A 15 -5.27 2.78 7.43
CA TYR A 15 -4.19 1.87 7.07
C TYR A 15 -4.52 1.08 5.80
N VAL A 16 -5.76 0.63 5.65
CA VAL A 16 -6.21 -0.08 4.43
C VAL A 16 -6.23 0.86 3.23
N LEU A 17 -6.71 2.10 3.40
CA LEU A 17 -6.75 3.10 2.33
C LEU A 17 -5.34 3.51 1.87
N GLY A 18 -4.38 3.63 2.80
CA GLY A 18 -2.99 3.95 2.47
C GLY A 18 -2.27 2.89 1.64
N GLY A 19 -2.82 1.68 1.56
CA GLY A 19 -2.29 0.61 0.73
C GLY A 19 -2.69 0.67 -0.73
N ILE A 20 -3.69 1.47 -1.09
CA ILE A 20 -4.17 1.56 -2.47
C ILE A 20 -3.26 2.50 -3.25
N LYS A 21 -2.45 1.95 -4.16
CA LYS A 21 -1.64 2.73 -5.10
C LYS A 21 -2.10 2.49 -6.54
N ILE A 22 -2.11 3.57 -7.31
CA ILE A 22 -2.46 3.54 -8.73
C ILE A 22 -1.16 3.63 -9.52
N VAL A 23 -0.94 2.65 -10.39
CA VAL A 23 0.19 2.61 -11.33
C VAL A 23 -0.31 3.01 -12.70
N ASN A 24 0.26 4.07 -13.27
CA ASN A 24 -0.09 4.51 -14.62
C ASN A 24 0.39 3.49 -15.67
N GLN A 25 -0.28 3.43 -16.83
CA GLN A 25 0.06 2.48 -17.91
C GLN A 25 1.48 2.62 -18.46
N TYR A 26 2.07 3.81 -18.34
CA TYR A 26 3.44 4.10 -18.75
C TYR A 26 4.48 3.80 -17.66
N GLN A 27 4.03 3.51 -16.43
CA GLN A 27 4.88 3.28 -15.28
C GLN A 27 4.91 1.80 -14.94
N ARG A 28 6.05 1.34 -14.44
CA ARG A 28 6.19 0.00 -13.86
C ARG A 28 6.32 0.13 -12.35
N GLY A 29 5.50 -0.63 -11.64
CA GLY A 29 5.49 -0.65 -10.20
C GLY A 29 6.48 -1.66 -9.64
N VAL A 30 7.68 -1.25 -9.26
CA VAL A 30 8.61 -2.13 -8.54
C VAL A 30 8.17 -2.26 -7.09
N VAL A 31 7.89 -3.49 -6.65
CA VAL A 31 7.51 -3.77 -5.27
C VAL A 31 8.70 -4.33 -4.49
N LEU A 32 9.01 -3.64 -3.41
CA LEU A 32 9.99 -4.03 -2.41
C LEU A 32 9.25 -4.50 -1.16
N THR A 33 9.50 -5.71 -0.69
CA THR A 33 8.99 -6.20 0.59
C THR A 33 10.14 -6.19 1.59
N LEU A 34 10.03 -5.41 2.68
CA LEU A 34 11.05 -5.34 3.73
C LEU A 34 12.48 -5.13 3.20
N GLY A 35 12.64 -4.28 2.19
CA GLY A 35 13.93 -3.99 1.55
C GLY A 35 14.40 -5.02 0.52
N ARG A 36 13.64 -6.09 0.25
CA ARG A 36 13.93 -7.05 -0.82
C ARG A 36 13.05 -6.85 -2.04
N PHE A 37 13.64 -6.91 -3.23
CA PHE A 37 12.90 -6.90 -4.48
C PHE A 37 12.01 -8.13 -4.60
N THR A 38 10.71 -7.91 -4.75
CA THR A 38 9.72 -8.99 -4.91
C THR A 38 9.32 -9.17 -6.37
N GLY A 39 9.32 -8.09 -7.16
CA GLY A 39 8.99 -8.15 -8.57
C GLY A 39 8.41 -6.85 -9.11
N VAL A 40 8.13 -6.85 -10.40
CA VAL A 40 7.47 -5.74 -11.09
C VAL A 40 5.98 -6.04 -11.18
N ARG A 41 5.15 -5.09 -10.76
CA ARG A 41 3.70 -5.10 -10.92
C ARG A 41 3.33 -4.36 -12.18
N GLU A 42 2.46 -4.98 -12.95
CA GLU A 42 1.82 -4.38 -14.12
C GLU A 42 0.95 -3.18 -13.72
N PRO A 43 0.73 -2.24 -14.67
CA PRO A 43 -0.12 -1.08 -14.47
C PRO A 43 -1.54 -1.39 -14.04
N GLY A 44 -2.15 -0.49 -13.28
CA GLY A 44 -3.51 -0.63 -12.75
C GLY A 44 -3.60 -0.33 -11.26
N LEU A 45 -4.75 -0.66 -10.68
CA LEU A 45 -5.01 -0.50 -9.25
C LEU A 45 -4.30 -1.62 -8.49
N ARG A 46 -3.29 -1.27 -7.68
CA ARG A 46 -2.52 -2.23 -6.88
C ARG A 46 -2.65 -1.89 -5.41
N VAL A 47 -3.03 -2.89 -4.63
CA VAL A 47 -2.99 -2.82 -3.17
C VAL A 47 -1.63 -3.32 -2.70
N VAL A 48 -0.91 -2.47 -1.99
CA VAL A 48 0.35 -2.77 -1.31
C VAL A 48 0.15 -2.60 0.17
N ILE A 49 0.76 -3.45 1.00
CA ILE A 49 0.62 -3.34 2.45
C ILE A 49 1.53 -2.20 2.92
N PRO A 50 0.98 -1.04 3.32
CA PRO A 50 1.81 0.07 3.77
C PRO A 50 2.57 -0.38 5.01
N GLY A 51 3.88 -0.12 5.08
CA GLY A 51 4.76 -0.53 6.18
C GLY A 51 5.54 -1.84 5.92
N LEU A 52 4.97 -2.82 5.23
CA LEU A 52 5.70 -4.04 4.82
C LEU A 52 6.21 -3.97 3.39
N GLN A 53 5.41 -3.36 2.51
CA GLN A 53 5.68 -3.28 1.09
C GLN A 53 5.80 -1.83 0.65
N THR A 54 6.90 -1.53 -0.02
CA THR A 54 7.16 -0.23 -0.65
C THR A 54 7.09 -0.38 -2.15
N MET A 55 6.26 0.43 -2.79
CA MET A 55 6.13 0.46 -4.23
C MET A 55 6.82 1.70 -4.79
N MET A 56 7.79 1.48 -5.67
CA MET A 56 8.49 2.50 -6.42
C MET A 56 8.00 2.49 -7.86
N LEU A 57 7.52 3.63 -8.34
CA LEU A 57 7.09 3.80 -9.73
C LEU A 57 8.31 4.23 -10.53
N VAL A 58 8.63 3.45 -11.56
CA VAL A 58 9.70 3.73 -12.51
C VAL A 58 9.11 3.90 -13.90
#